data_AF-A0AA36M902-F1
#
_entry.id   AF-A0AA36M902-F1
#
_cell.length_a   1.000
_cell.length_b   1.000
_cell.length_c   1.000
_cell.angle_alpha   90.00
_cell.angle_beta   90.00
_cell.angle_gamma   90.00
#
_symmetry.space_group_name_H-M   'P 1'
#
loop_
_entity.id
_entity.type
_entity.pdbx_description
1 polymer ?
#
loop_
_entity_poly.entity_id
_entity_poly.type
_entity_poly.pdbx_seq_one_letter_code
_entity_poly.pdbx_strand_id
1 'polypeptide(L)'
;MGLQHSGVAAVLIESCPRTVNLSSRSIYRSNYDDGDTVIDMLQQNLNPQDYALSAYNSMSAPAEILMSPNVTKIGCATQQCGGKKSMLCVTDEKTTSENLMEEPSAATNPSRPINDAAYCSGGSLTESQINCQILSFINHKRFALANGMQRNGYCEQNCELLPRAKNMNKLAWSCDLERKALDAVKCSWGEPPDNGHGFAFVSEYDYEDSMSDIVRALVSKIDYSNFTLVNYEGVVYSGSSSERLMKGYANLMRSTATKIGCVHKICYDFGTPIFNFYCITDQPDIKEGDKIYETGSGSCDCADFCDSTGLCTVSRPAPTCIEAIFPKPTIEDPDTICAHGDMTDALRILMMDMHNVRRAQLARGQLKYSGNMLPSATNMNRLVWSCTLEKEAHDHLAKCPTEGYIEPSCLSPVDNFYRAAITSDISTFKEMTIKTIRVWWDVYQNYPNPGSSAVFTESLVGTPIESYTRMGWAQTREIGCSIAKCGDEYVLSCRYRPNGNIVNNPMYNVGLVCSECYIFGAGSCGSGGLCG
;
A
#
# COMPACT_ATOMS: atom_id res chain seq x y z
N MET A 1 -17.64 -5.27 59.16
CA MET A 1 -18.01 -6.45 58.34
C MET A 1 -17.36 -6.29 56.99
N GLY A 2 -16.58 -7.28 56.59
CA GLY A 2 -15.57 -7.16 55.54
C GLY A 2 -16.11 -7.13 54.11
N LEU A 3 -15.39 -6.39 53.28
CA LEU A 3 -15.35 -6.56 51.83
C LEU A 3 -13.87 -6.77 51.45
N GLN A 4 -13.59 -7.97 50.98
CA GLN A 4 -12.28 -8.41 50.50
C GLN A 4 -11.91 -7.67 49.20
N HIS A 5 -10.61 -7.45 49.02
CA HIS A 5 -9.94 -6.79 47.89
C HIS A 5 -10.61 -7.00 46.51
N SER A 6 -11.34 -5.98 46.05
CA SER A 6 -11.61 -5.71 44.63
C SER A 6 -10.53 -4.73 44.12
N GLY A 7 -9.79 -5.12 43.08
CA GLY A 7 -8.80 -4.27 42.44
C GLY A 7 -9.49 -3.14 41.69
N VAL A 8 -8.90 -1.95 41.71
CA VAL A 8 -9.46 -0.75 41.08
C VAL A 8 -8.42 -0.26 40.08
N ALA A 9 -8.69 -0.42 38.79
CA ALA A 9 -8.03 0.36 37.74
C ALA A 9 -8.84 1.64 37.53
N ALA A 10 -8.22 2.80 37.71
CA ALA A 10 -8.85 4.12 37.59
C ALA A 10 -8.32 4.83 36.34
N VAL A 11 -9.19 5.13 35.37
CA VAL A 11 -8.87 5.98 34.22
C VAL A 11 -9.24 7.42 34.55
N LEU A 12 -8.25 8.31 34.63
CA LEU A 12 -8.43 9.74 34.89
C LEU A 12 -8.26 10.54 33.59
N ILE A 13 -9.36 11.09 33.08
CA ILE A 13 -9.33 12.04 31.96
C ILE A 13 -9.38 13.45 32.56
N GLU A 14 -8.19 14.03 32.74
CA GLU A 14 -7.84 15.32 33.36
C GLU A 14 -8.20 15.55 34.86
N SER A 15 -7.24 16.14 35.60
CA SER A 15 -7.24 16.26 37.07
C SER A 15 -8.12 17.39 37.62
N CYS A 16 -9.10 17.09 38.49
CA CYS A 16 -9.55 18.02 39.55
C CYS A 16 -8.60 17.87 40.77
N PRO A 17 -8.21 18.96 41.46
CA PRO A 17 -7.47 18.83 42.71
C PRO A 17 -8.42 18.41 43.84
N ARG A 18 -8.30 17.12 44.21
CA ARG A 18 -8.85 16.41 45.40
C ARG A 18 -10.24 15.73 45.29
N THR A 19 -10.19 14.41 45.52
CA THR A 19 -11.24 13.45 45.94
C THR A 19 -12.57 13.47 45.19
N VAL A 20 -12.73 12.53 44.25
CA VAL A 20 -14.01 12.10 43.69
C VAL A 20 -14.64 11.08 44.65
N ASN A 21 -15.85 11.35 45.13
CA ASN A 21 -16.57 10.47 46.05
C ASN A 21 -17.59 9.64 45.27
N LEU A 22 -17.34 8.34 45.11
CA LEU A 22 -18.22 7.43 44.37
C LEU A 22 -19.48 7.15 45.21
N SER A 23 -20.55 7.91 44.99
CA SER A 23 -21.86 7.57 45.55
C SER A 23 -22.53 6.51 44.69
N SER A 24 -23.06 5.46 45.34
CA SER A 24 -23.52 4.18 44.78
C SER A 24 -24.81 4.24 43.95
N ARG A 25 -25.00 5.29 43.13
CA ARG A 25 -26.18 5.40 42.26
C ARG A 25 -25.76 5.24 40.81
N SER A 26 -25.84 3.99 40.35
CA SER A 26 -26.08 3.48 38.98
C SER A 26 -25.21 2.26 38.70
N ILE A 27 -25.44 1.16 39.44
CA ILE A 27 -24.88 -0.15 39.06
C ILE A 27 -25.82 -0.72 38.01
N TYR A 28 -25.44 -0.64 36.73
CA TYR A 28 -26.12 -1.37 35.66
C TYR A 28 -25.49 -2.75 35.54
N ARG A 29 -26.29 -3.80 35.75
CA ARG A 29 -25.93 -5.17 35.32
C ARG A 29 -26.50 -5.36 33.92
N SER A 30 -25.64 -5.52 32.92
CA SER A 30 -26.04 -6.14 31.65
C SER A 30 -25.24 -7.41 31.45
N ASN A 31 -25.94 -8.52 31.28
CA ASN A 31 -25.39 -9.77 30.76
C ASN A 31 -25.53 -9.69 29.23
N TYR A 32 -24.62 -9.05 28.50
CA TYR A 32 -24.64 -9.08 27.03
C TYR A 32 -23.21 -8.97 26.48
N ASP A 33 -22.84 -9.99 25.69
CA ASP A 33 -21.66 -10.02 24.84
C ASP A 33 -21.87 -9.05 23.66
N ASP A 34 -21.23 -7.88 23.67
CA ASP A 34 -20.83 -7.10 22.47
C ASP A 34 -20.29 -5.71 22.89
N GLY A 35 -19.02 -5.44 22.53
CA GLY A 35 -18.27 -4.22 22.89
C GLY A 35 -18.79 -2.91 22.26
N ASP A 36 -19.65 -2.99 21.24
CA ASP A 36 -20.18 -1.81 20.53
C ASP A 36 -21.08 -0.93 21.40
N THR A 37 -21.72 -1.49 22.42
CA THR A 37 -22.67 -0.74 23.28
C THR A 37 -21.99 0.17 24.31
N VAL A 38 -20.72 -0.07 24.65
CA VAL A 38 -19.96 0.80 25.58
C VAL A 38 -19.61 2.14 24.91
N ILE A 39 -19.29 2.10 23.62
CA ILE A 39 -18.99 3.30 22.81
C ILE A 39 -20.24 4.16 22.63
N ASP A 40 -21.40 3.55 22.37
CA ASP A 40 -22.68 4.25 22.25
C ASP A 40 -23.09 4.96 23.56
N MET A 41 -22.80 4.36 24.71
CA MET A 41 -23.03 5.00 26.02
C MET A 41 -22.11 6.20 26.29
N LEU A 42 -20.87 6.15 25.80
CA LEU A 42 -19.90 7.23 25.90
C LEU A 42 -20.27 8.41 24.99
N GLN A 43 -20.84 8.13 23.82
CA GLN A 43 -21.31 9.14 22.85
C GLN A 43 -22.57 9.88 23.31
N GLN A 44 -23.49 9.23 24.05
CA GLN A 44 -24.75 9.86 24.49
C GLN A 44 -24.61 10.88 25.64
N ASN A 45 -23.52 10.83 26.42
CA ASN A 45 -23.36 11.65 27.63
C ASN A 45 -22.34 12.81 27.50
N LEU A 46 -21.64 12.91 26.37
CA LEU A 46 -20.63 13.94 26.11
C LEU A 46 -20.99 14.72 24.85
N ASN A 47 -20.92 16.05 24.93
CA ASN A 47 -21.32 16.94 23.84
C ASN A 47 -20.25 16.90 22.72
N PRO A 48 -20.60 16.88 21.42
CA PRO A 48 -19.65 16.59 20.33
C PRO A 48 -18.49 17.58 20.17
N GLN A 49 -18.57 18.78 20.75
CA GLN A 49 -17.51 19.79 20.63
C GLN A 49 -16.34 19.59 21.61
N ASP A 50 -16.49 18.78 22.66
CA ASP A 50 -15.40 18.54 23.63
C ASP A 50 -14.45 17.39 23.20
N TYR A 51 -14.80 16.63 22.16
CA TYR A 51 -13.98 15.52 21.65
C TYR A 51 -12.70 16.01 20.96
N ALA A 52 -12.72 17.22 20.41
CA ALA A 52 -11.66 17.71 19.52
C ALA A 52 -10.41 18.24 20.26
N LEU A 53 -10.46 18.45 21.58
CA LEU A 53 -9.38 19.19 22.27
C LEU A 53 -8.61 18.41 23.35
N SER A 54 -8.94 17.15 23.66
CA SER A 54 -8.19 16.35 24.65
C SER A 54 -7.62 15.03 24.12
N ALA A 55 -7.95 14.62 22.90
CA ALA A 55 -7.50 13.35 22.31
C ALA A 55 -6.00 13.30 21.95
N TYR A 56 -5.24 14.37 22.18
CA TYR A 56 -3.85 14.47 21.69
C TYR A 56 -2.76 14.09 22.71
N ASN A 57 -3.06 13.76 23.98
CA ASN A 57 -1.95 13.63 24.97
C ASN A 57 -2.03 12.57 26.08
N SER A 58 -2.94 11.59 26.11
CA SER A 58 -2.82 10.50 27.13
C SER A 58 -3.61 9.19 26.88
N MET A 59 -4.06 8.89 25.67
CA MET A 59 -5.01 7.78 25.43
C MET A 59 -4.43 6.46 24.88
N SER A 60 -3.12 6.21 24.92
CA SER A 60 -2.59 4.92 24.44
C SER A 60 -2.82 3.74 25.40
N ALA A 61 -2.75 3.94 26.72
CA ALA A 61 -2.99 2.88 27.71
C ALA A 61 -4.47 2.68 28.18
N PRO A 62 -5.36 3.70 28.22
CA PRO A 62 -6.69 3.53 28.82
C PRO A 62 -7.69 2.71 27.99
N ALA A 63 -7.50 2.66 26.67
CA ALA A 63 -8.43 2.01 25.75
C ALA A 63 -8.26 0.48 25.76
N GLU A 64 -7.03 -0.02 25.91
CA GLU A 64 -6.73 -1.45 25.94
C GLU A 64 -7.36 -2.19 27.13
N ILE A 65 -7.42 -1.55 28.31
CA ILE A 65 -8.01 -2.16 29.52
C ILE A 65 -9.54 -2.25 29.41
N LEU A 66 -10.19 -1.27 28.78
CA LEU A 66 -11.65 -1.26 28.58
C LEU A 66 -12.08 -2.22 27.46
N MET A 67 -11.18 -2.55 26.53
CA MET A 67 -11.40 -3.48 25.43
C MET A 67 -10.83 -4.88 25.70
N SER A 68 -10.33 -5.14 26.92
CA SER A 68 -9.88 -6.46 27.32
C SER A 68 -11.04 -7.45 27.33
N PRO A 69 -10.90 -8.63 26.70
CA PRO A 69 -11.95 -9.66 26.68
C PRO A 69 -12.24 -10.26 28.06
N ASN A 70 -11.41 -9.98 29.08
CA ASN A 70 -11.57 -10.48 30.44
C ASN A 70 -12.41 -9.56 31.35
N VAL A 71 -12.77 -8.35 30.89
CA VAL A 71 -13.62 -7.43 31.63
C VAL A 71 -15.07 -7.88 31.52
N THR A 72 -15.72 -8.16 32.66
CA THR A 72 -17.14 -8.58 32.67
C THR A 72 -18.06 -7.55 33.32
N LYS A 73 -17.50 -6.54 34.01
CA LYS A 73 -18.26 -5.44 34.62
C LYS A 73 -17.50 -4.12 34.52
N ILE A 74 -18.23 -3.06 34.20
CA ILE A 74 -17.72 -1.70 34.13
C ILE A 74 -18.67 -0.78 34.91
N GLY A 75 -18.11 0.08 35.76
CA GLY A 75 -18.84 1.13 36.48
C GLY A 75 -18.20 2.49 36.24
N CYS A 76 -18.97 3.44 35.70
CA CYS A 76 -18.49 4.78 35.38
C CYS A 76 -19.23 5.86 36.19
N ALA A 77 -18.56 6.96 36.50
CA ALA A 77 -19.12 8.15 37.12
C ALA A 77 -18.54 9.43 36.50
N THR A 78 -19.37 10.47 36.39
CA THR A 78 -18.96 11.78 35.87
C THR A 78 -19.13 12.87 36.94
N GLN A 79 -18.25 13.87 36.92
CA GLN A 79 -18.35 15.05 37.79
C GLN A 79 -17.91 16.31 37.06
N GLN A 80 -18.60 17.43 37.32
CA GLN A 80 -18.29 18.73 36.75
C GLN A 80 -17.59 19.62 37.78
N CYS A 81 -16.37 20.06 37.47
CA CYS A 81 -15.54 20.96 38.30
C CYS A 81 -15.20 22.22 37.51
N GLY A 82 -15.70 23.40 37.92
CA GLY A 82 -15.19 24.69 37.42
C GLY A 82 -15.15 24.84 35.90
N GLY A 83 -16.20 24.41 35.19
CA GLY A 83 -16.31 24.48 33.73
C GLY A 83 -15.75 23.26 32.98
N LYS A 84 -15.01 22.36 33.65
CA LYS A 84 -14.54 21.09 33.09
C LYS A 84 -15.40 19.91 33.58
N LYS A 85 -15.60 18.90 32.73
CA LYS A 85 -16.22 17.62 33.10
C LYS A 85 -15.15 16.53 33.12
N SER A 86 -15.11 15.76 34.20
CA SER A 86 -14.24 14.59 34.35
C SER A 86 -15.09 13.33 34.44
N MET A 87 -14.56 12.22 33.92
CA MET A 87 -15.19 10.91 33.96
C MET A 87 -14.19 9.88 34.47
N LEU A 88 -14.66 8.98 35.33
CA LEU A 88 -13.90 7.88 35.88
C LEU A 88 -14.67 6.59 35.64
N CYS A 89 -14.01 5.59 35.05
CA CYS A 89 -14.53 4.23 34.88
C CYS A 89 -13.65 3.23 35.62
N VAL A 90 -14.26 2.20 36.18
CA VAL A 90 -13.61 1.10 36.91
C VAL A 90 -14.12 -0.23 36.36
N THR A 91 -13.21 -1.19 36.15
CA THR A 91 -13.55 -2.55 35.69
C THR A 91 -13.37 -3.58 36.82
N ASP A 92 -13.86 -4.80 36.61
CA ASP A 92 -13.66 -5.93 37.55
C ASP A 92 -12.39 -6.75 37.28
N GLU A 93 -11.65 -6.43 36.22
CA GLU A 93 -10.36 -7.05 35.92
C GLU A 93 -9.27 -6.53 36.86
N LYS A 94 -8.58 -7.44 37.55
CA LYS A 94 -7.46 -7.10 38.45
C LYS A 94 -6.16 -7.03 37.67
N THR A 95 -5.62 -5.84 37.50
CA THR A 95 -4.23 -5.64 37.06
C THR A 95 -3.34 -5.31 38.26
N THR A 96 -2.35 -6.16 38.55
CA THR A 96 -1.21 -5.81 39.41
C THR A 96 -0.07 -5.34 38.54
N SER A 97 0.58 -4.24 38.91
CA SER A 97 1.63 -3.54 38.17
C SER A 97 2.94 -4.33 37.93
N GLU A 98 2.95 -5.64 38.15
CA GLU A 98 4.14 -6.52 38.04
C GLU A 98 4.09 -7.50 36.85
N ASN A 99 2.99 -7.61 36.11
CA ASN A 99 2.88 -8.55 34.96
C ASN A 99 3.21 -7.94 33.58
N LEU A 100 3.91 -6.79 33.52
CA LEU A 100 4.32 -6.17 32.24
C LEU A 100 5.68 -6.66 31.71
N MET A 101 6.35 -7.61 32.38
CA MET A 101 7.65 -8.11 31.96
C MET A 101 7.85 -9.59 32.37
N GLU A 102 7.35 -10.54 31.57
CA GLU A 102 7.96 -11.87 31.42
C GLU A 102 7.33 -12.63 30.23
N GLU A 103 8.16 -13.15 29.32
CA GLU A 103 7.72 -14.04 28.23
C GLU A 103 7.42 -15.46 28.76
N PRO A 104 6.37 -16.15 28.28
CA PRO A 104 6.18 -17.55 28.63
C PRO A 104 6.99 -18.48 27.71
N SER A 105 7.81 -19.31 28.35
CA SER A 105 8.55 -20.43 27.78
C SER A 105 7.67 -21.49 27.09
N ALA A 106 8.26 -22.11 26.08
CA ALA A 106 7.71 -23.14 25.20
C ALA A 106 6.91 -24.28 25.87
N ALA A 107 5.70 -24.51 25.35
CA ALA A 107 5.08 -25.83 25.27
C ALA A 107 4.25 -25.95 23.97
N THR A 108 4.36 -27.12 23.35
CA THR A 108 4.03 -27.51 21.98
C THR A 108 2.54 -27.46 21.60
N ASN A 109 2.22 -26.77 20.49
CA ASN A 109 1.04 -27.06 19.65
C ASN A 109 1.41 -26.79 18.16
N PRO A 110 1.14 -27.72 17.21
CA PRO A 110 1.77 -27.70 15.89
C PRO A 110 0.87 -26.98 14.87
N SER A 111 1.08 -25.68 14.74
CA SER A 111 0.80 -24.93 13.52
C SER A 111 1.59 -23.61 13.60
N ARG A 112 2.89 -23.73 13.32
CA ARG A 112 3.86 -22.63 13.33
C ARG A 112 3.77 -21.82 12.02
N PRO A 113 4.00 -20.49 12.05
CA PRO A 113 4.04 -19.62 10.86
C PRO A 113 5.20 -19.97 9.93
N ILE A 114 5.03 -19.72 8.63
CA ILE A 114 6.12 -19.81 7.64
C ILE A 114 7.15 -18.73 8.00
N ASN A 115 8.39 -19.14 8.26
CA ASN A 115 9.51 -18.22 8.45
C ASN A 115 9.81 -17.52 7.11
N ASP A 116 9.60 -16.22 6.99
CA ASP A 116 10.15 -15.43 5.87
C ASP A 116 11.66 -15.25 6.09
N ALA A 117 12.45 -16.17 5.54
CA ALA A 117 13.91 -16.06 5.57
C ALA A 117 14.38 -14.87 4.73
N ALA A 118 15.50 -14.25 5.14
CA ALA A 118 16.17 -13.23 4.35
C ALA A 118 16.58 -13.80 2.97
N TYR A 119 16.41 -13.00 1.91
CA TYR A 119 16.70 -13.42 0.54
C TYR A 119 18.19 -13.70 0.33
N CYS A 120 19.06 -12.82 0.84
CA CYS A 120 20.49 -13.01 0.82
C CYS A 120 20.96 -13.68 2.12
N SER A 121 21.96 -14.57 2.02
CA SER A 121 22.57 -15.19 3.20
C SER A 121 23.18 -14.13 4.12
N GLY A 122 22.73 -14.07 5.38
CA GLY A 122 23.14 -13.04 6.34
C GLY A 122 22.52 -11.65 6.10
N GLY A 123 21.57 -11.55 5.18
CA GLY A 123 20.79 -10.35 4.91
C GLY A 123 19.69 -10.09 5.94
N SER A 124 19.05 -8.93 5.83
CA SER A 124 17.93 -8.54 6.71
C SER A 124 16.60 -8.34 5.99
N LEU A 125 16.58 -8.48 4.66
CA LEU A 125 15.41 -8.21 3.83
C LEU A 125 14.90 -9.50 3.17
N THR A 126 13.58 -9.65 3.13
CA THR A 126 12.91 -10.75 2.43
C THR A 126 12.84 -10.45 0.93
N GLU A 127 12.61 -11.47 0.12
CA GLU A 127 12.47 -11.33 -1.32
C GLU A 127 11.31 -10.38 -1.70
N SER A 128 10.20 -10.46 -0.95
CA SER A 128 9.04 -9.58 -1.12
C SER A 128 9.38 -8.11 -0.85
N GLN A 129 10.11 -7.83 0.24
CA GLN A 129 10.57 -6.47 0.56
C GLN A 129 11.48 -5.93 -0.56
N ILE A 130 12.40 -6.76 -1.04
CA ILE A 130 13.32 -6.40 -2.12
C ILE A 130 12.57 -6.08 -3.41
N ASN A 131 11.74 -7.01 -3.90
CA ASN A 131 11.15 -6.90 -5.22
C ASN A 131 9.96 -5.93 -5.25
N CYS A 132 9.04 -6.06 -4.28
CA CYS A 132 7.77 -5.33 -4.29
C CYS A 132 7.87 -3.96 -3.61
N GLN A 133 8.72 -3.80 -2.60
CA GLN A 133 8.75 -2.58 -1.78
C GLN A 133 9.96 -1.69 -2.08
N ILE A 134 11.08 -2.23 -2.58
CA ILE A 134 12.28 -1.45 -2.93
C ILE A 134 12.43 -1.31 -4.45
N LEU A 135 12.70 -2.41 -5.16
CA LEU A 135 13.02 -2.39 -6.59
C LEU A 135 11.87 -1.85 -7.44
N SER A 136 10.63 -2.23 -7.12
CA SER A 136 9.43 -1.76 -7.83
C SER A 136 9.33 -0.23 -7.81
N PHE A 137 9.45 0.39 -6.63
CA PHE A 137 9.33 1.84 -6.47
C PHE A 137 10.47 2.59 -7.15
N ILE A 138 11.71 2.16 -6.93
CA ILE A 138 12.87 2.84 -7.50
C ILE A 138 12.87 2.71 -9.03
N ASN A 139 12.61 1.52 -9.58
CA ASN A 139 12.55 1.34 -11.03
C ASN A 139 11.34 2.04 -11.65
N HIS A 140 10.20 2.13 -10.96
CA HIS A 140 9.06 2.93 -11.43
C HIS A 140 9.43 4.42 -11.54
N LYS A 141 10.17 4.97 -10.56
CA LYS A 141 10.67 6.35 -10.60
C LYS A 141 11.70 6.56 -11.71
N ARG A 142 12.61 5.61 -11.93
CA ARG A 142 13.55 5.61 -13.06
C ARG A 142 12.83 5.61 -14.41
N PHE A 143 11.76 4.82 -14.55
CA PHE A 143 10.92 4.83 -15.74
C PHE A 143 10.22 6.18 -15.94
N ALA A 144 9.65 6.76 -14.90
CA ALA A 144 9.01 8.07 -14.97
C ALA A 144 10.00 9.17 -15.41
N LEU A 145 11.24 9.14 -14.89
CA LEU A 145 12.32 10.02 -15.33
C LEU A 145 12.70 9.79 -16.80
N ALA A 146 12.87 8.54 -17.21
CA ALA A 146 13.16 8.21 -18.61
C ALA A 146 12.11 8.81 -19.55
N ASN A 147 10.84 8.79 -19.17
CA ASN A 147 9.75 9.34 -19.99
C ASN A 147 9.50 10.85 -19.82
N GLY A 148 10.29 11.54 -18.98
CA GLY A 148 10.10 12.97 -18.73
C GLY A 148 8.79 13.27 -18.00
N MET A 149 8.33 12.34 -17.16
CA MET A 149 7.09 12.45 -16.37
C MET A 149 7.34 12.99 -14.95
N GLN A 150 8.60 13.03 -14.51
CA GLN A 150 8.99 13.49 -13.18
C GLN A 150 9.11 15.01 -13.15
N ARG A 151 8.48 15.65 -12.16
CA ARG A 151 8.59 17.08 -11.90
C ARG A 151 9.98 17.42 -11.35
N ASN A 152 10.44 18.65 -11.58
CA ASN A 152 11.68 19.18 -11.01
C ASN A 152 11.39 20.11 -9.82
N GLY A 153 11.14 19.52 -8.65
CA GLY A 153 10.78 20.26 -7.44
C GLY A 153 9.28 20.56 -7.32
N TYR A 154 8.96 21.33 -6.27
CA TYR A 154 7.60 21.71 -5.95
C TYR A 154 7.02 22.68 -6.98
N CYS A 155 5.75 22.46 -7.35
CA CYS A 155 5.03 23.32 -8.27
C CYS A 155 3.52 23.23 -8.03
N GLU A 156 2.84 24.36 -8.15
CA GLU A 156 1.38 24.44 -8.02
C GLU A 156 0.69 24.43 -9.39
N GLN A 157 1.29 25.10 -10.38
CA GLN A 157 0.80 25.20 -11.76
C GLN A 157 1.98 25.30 -12.74
N ASN A 158 1.80 24.87 -13.99
CA ASN A 158 2.83 24.89 -15.05
C ASN A 158 4.18 24.26 -14.64
N CYS A 159 4.09 23.10 -13.99
CA CYS A 159 5.24 22.37 -13.47
C CYS A 159 6.31 22.09 -14.53
N GLU A 160 7.54 22.50 -14.23
CA GLU A 160 8.69 22.06 -15.01
C GLU A 160 8.93 20.57 -14.80
N LEU A 161 8.99 19.83 -15.90
CA LEU A 161 9.33 18.42 -15.92
C LEU A 161 10.80 18.27 -16.23
N LEU A 162 11.43 17.31 -15.57
CA LEU A 162 12.77 16.90 -15.91
C LEU A 162 12.80 16.32 -17.35
N PRO A 163 13.88 16.56 -18.11
CA PRO A 163 13.98 16.09 -19.49
C PRO A 163 13.99 14.56 -19.53
N ARG A 164 13.51 14.00 -20.65
CA ARG A 164 13.58 12.56 -20.92
C ARG A 164 15.02 12.07 -20.87
N ALA A 165 15.25 10.89 -20.30
CA ALA A 165 16.58 10.33 -20.20
C ALA A 165 16.86 9.32 -21.32
N LYS A 166 18.12 9.22 -21.75
CA LYS A 166 18.65 8.03 -22.42
C LYS A 166 19.47 7.17 -21.47
N ASN A 167 19.63 5.91 -21.83
CA ASN A 167 20.44 4.90 -21.14
C ASN A 167 20.05 4.71 -19.67
N MET A 168 18.78 4.92 -19.32
CA MET A 168 18.31 4.73 -17.95
C MET A 168 18.21 3.23 -17.65
N ASN A 169 19.22 2.69 -16.98
CA ASN A 169 19.27 1.26 -16.67
C ASN A 169 18.21 0.86 -15.62
N LYS A 170 17.71 -0.37 -15.70
CA LYS A 170 16.93 -0.99 -14.63
C LYS A 170 17.88 -1.47 -13.53
N LEU A 171 17.55 -1.18 -12.27
CA LEU A 171 18.30 -1.70 -11.14
C LEU A 171 17.88 -3.14 -10.83
N ALA A 172 18.87 -4.00 -10.65
CA ALA A 172 18.73 -5.36 -10.14
C ALA A 172 19.30 -5.48 -8.72
N TRP A 173 18.76 -6.38 -7.90
CA TRP A 173 19.29 -6.63 -6.56
C TRP A 173 20.67 -7.28 -6.63
N SER A 174 21.56 -6.93 -5.68
CA SER A 174 22.86 -7.56 -5.51
C SER A 174 23.12 -7.87 -4.05
N CYS A 175 23.19 -9.17 -3.72
CA CYS A 175 23.56 -9.63 -2.37
C CYS A 175 24.95 -9.14 -1.94
N ASP A 176 25.88 -8.94 -2.88
CA ASP A 176 27.19 -8.36 -2.59
C ASP A 176 27.10 -6.90 -2.14
N LEU A 177 26.24 -6.11 -2.80
CA LEU A 177 26.00 -4.72 -2.39
C LEU A 177 25.21 -4.66 -1.09
N GLU A 178 24.24 -5.56 -0.87
CA GLU A 178 23.53 -5.65 0.42
C GLU A 178 24.49 -5.95 1.57
N ARG A 179 25.40 -6.91 1.40
CA ARG A 179 26.42 -7.22 2.41
C ARG A 179 27.33 -6.03 2.67
N LYS A 180 27.80 -5.33 1.62
CA LYS A 180 28.59 -4.11 1.78
C LYS A 180 27.81 -2.98 2.47
N ALA A 181 26.51 -2.87 2.21
CA ALA A 181 25.64 -1.93 2.90
C ALA A 181 25.50 -2.30 4.38
N LEU A 182 25.35 -3.59 4.69
CA LEU A 182 25.31 -4.12 6.06
C LEU A 182 26.63 -3.86 6.82
N ASP A 183 27.78 -4.00 6.16
CA ASP A 183 29.09 -3.74 6.76
C ASP A 183 29.31 -2.23 7.03
N ALA A 184 28.72 -1.37 6.20
CA ALA A 184 28.87 0.08 6.29
C ALA A 184 27.86 0.74 7.23
N VAL A 185 26.65 0.17 7.38
CA VAL A 185 25.60 0.75 8.23
C VAL A 185 26.02 0.68 9.70
N LYS A 186 26.11 1.84 10.34
CA LYS A 186 26.44 1.97 11.75
C LYS A 186 25.18 2.21 12.56
N CYS A 187 25.18 1.75 13.81
CA CYS A 187 24.17 2.11 14.80
C CYS A 187 24.45 3.52 15.35
N SER A 188 24.37 4.52 14.49
CA SER A 188 24.65 5.91 14.84
C SER A 188 23.81 6.84 13.99
N TRP A 189 23.49 8.02 14.53
CA TRP A 189 22.85 9.10 13.78
C TRP A 189 23.72 9.60 12.64
N GLY A 190 23.09 9.76 11.47
CA GLY A 190 23.68 10.45 10.33
C GLY A 190 24.16 9.52 9.21
N GLU A 191 24.75 10.16 8.20
CA GLU A 191 25.21 9.52 6.99
C GLU A 191 26.26 8.42 7.29
N PRO A 192 26.06 7.19 6.80
CA PRO A 192 27.08 6.15 6.90
C PRO A 192 28.39 6.60 6.22
N PRO A 193 29.57 6.13 6.68
CA PRO A 193 30.84 6.52 6.09
C PRO A 193 30.88 6.20 4.59
N ASP A 194 31.46 7.10 3.80
CA ASP A 194 31.72 6.83 2.39
C ASP A 194 32.52 5.53 2.23
N ASN A 195 31.93 4.58 1.53
CA ASN A 195 32.48 3.26 1.23
C ASN A 195 32.82 3.11 -0.26
N GLY A 196 32.90 4.22 -0.99
CA GLY A 196 33.20 4.28 -2.42
C GLY A 196 32.01 3.96 -3.33
N HIS A 197 30.79 3.84 -2.77
CA HIS A 197 29.56 3.55 -3.50
C HIS A 197 28.57 4.69 -3.40
N GLY A 198 27.80 4.93 -4.46
CA GLY A 198 26.66 5.84 -4.43
C GLY A 198 25.57 5.27 -3.56
N PHE A 199 25.17 6.04 -2.57
CA PHE A 199 24.30 5.59 -1.49
C PHE A 199 23.08 6.48 -1.30
N ALA A 200 22.07 5.93 -0.64
CA ALA A 200 20.90 6.64 -0.12
C ALA A 200 20.57 6.08 1.26
N PHE A 201 20.20 6.94 2.21
CA PHE A 201 19.96 6.52 3.60
C PHE A 201 18.81 7.27 4.26
N VAL A 202 18.18 6.60 5.23
CA VAL A 202 17.19 7.13 6.16
C VAL A 202 17.53 6.59 7.55
N SER A 203 17.53 7.46 8.56
CA SER A 203 17.73 7.11 9.97
C SER A 203 16.67 7.82 10.81
N GLU A 204 15.76 7.07 11.44
CA GLU A 204 14.59 7.63 12.14
C GLU A 204 14.28 6.88 13.45
N TYR A 205 13.59 7.56 14.38
CA TYR A 205 13.25 7.02 15.71
C TYR A 205 11.90 6.28 15.77
N ASP A 206 11.00 6.57 14.83
CA ASP A 206 9.61 6.15 14.93
C ASP A 206 9.36 4.86 14.16
N TYR A 207 8.60 3.96 14.78
CA TYR A 207 8.25 2.65 14.24
C TYR A 207 6.82 2.70 13.70
N GLU A 208 6.58 3.26 12.51
CA GLU A 208 5.27 3.10 11.83
C GLU A 208 5.32 3.13 10.29
N ASP A 209 6.50 3.04 9.66
CA ASP A 209 6.60 3.10 8.20
C ASP A 209 6.90 1.73 7.59
N SER A 210 6.06 1.29 6.65
CA SER A 210 6.39 0.11 5.84
C SER A 210 7.69 0.37 5.06
N MET A 211 8.40 -0.68 4.63
CA MET A 211 9.59 -0.51 3.76
C MET A 211 9.32 0.40 2.55
N SER A 212 8.07 0.38 2.06
CA SER A 212 7.65 1.22 0.94
C SER A 212 7.57 2.71 1.26
N ASP A 213 7.29 3.06 2.51
CA ASP A 213 7.22 4.45 2.97
C ASP A 213 8.64 5.02 3.16
N ILE A 214 9.56 4.21 3.71
CA ILE A 214 10.99 4.55 3.78
C ILE A 214 11.57 4.80 2.38
N VAL A 215 11.29 3.90 1.42
CA VAL A 215 11.74 4.07 0.03
C VAL A 215 11.08 5.28 -0.61
N ARG A 216 9.80 5.56 -0.31
CA ARG A 216 9.09 6.76 -0.79
C ARG A 216 9.74 8.03 -0.27
N ALA A 217 10.12 8.10 1.00
CA ALA A 217 10.80 9.25 1.58
C ALA A 217 12.11 9.56 0.84
N LEU A 218 12.85 8.53 0.38
CA LEU A 218 14.03 8.71 -0.45
C LEU A 218 13.70 9.25 -1.85
N VAL A 219 12.70 8.66 -2.53
CA VAL A 219 12.41 8.98 -3.93
C VAL A 219 11.47 10.17 -4.15
N SER A 220 10.83 10.68 -3.11
CA SER A 220 9.93 11.85 -3.19
C SER A 220 10.62 13.18 -2.87
N LYS A 221 11.90 13.19 -2.51
CA LYS A 221 12.66 14.44 -2.28
C LYS A 221 12.64 15.38 -3.50
N ILE A 222 12.64 14.81 -4.71
CA ILE A 222 12.51 15.55 -5.98
C ILE A 222 11.17 16.28 -6.14
N ASP A 223 10.14 15.89 -5.39
CA ASP A 223 8.83 16.54 -5.45
C ASP A 223 8.81 17.83 -4.61
N TYR A 224 9.83 18.04 -3.75
CA TYR A 224 9.99 19.21 -2.89
C TYR A 224 11.22 20.06 -3.21
N SER A 225 12.27 19.46 -3.76
CA SER A 225 13.53 20.11 -4.11
C SER A 225 13.85 19.89 -5.60
N ASN A 226 14.54 20.83 -6.22
CA ASN A 226 14.85 20.79 -7.65
C ASN A 226 16.35 20.60 -7.92
N PHE A 227 16.64 20.11 -9.12
CA PHE A 227 17.96 20.22 -9.74
C PHE A 227 18.04 21.52 -10.51
N THR A 228 19.16 22.22 -10.35
CA THR A 228 19.39 23.55 -10.94
C THR A 228 20.08 23.47 -12.30
N LEU A 229 20.94 22.47 -12.50
CA LEU A 229 21.68 22.27 -13.74
C LEU A 229 20.95 21.28 -14.66
N VAL A 230 19.84 21.74 -15.22
CA VAL A 230 18.98 20.99 -16.15
C VAL A 230 19.02 21.64 -17.53
N ASN A 231 19.43 20.90 -18.55
CA ASN A 231 19.48 21.41 -19.93
C ASN A 231 19.28 20.29 -20.97
N TYR A 232 19.45 20.64 -22.24
CA TYR A 232 19.25 19.72 -23.37
C TYR A 232 20.29 18.59 -23.43
N GLU A 233 21.40 18.66 -22.69
CA GLU A 233 22.41 17.61 -22.58
C GLU A 233 22.13 16.63 -21.45
N GLY A 234 21.37 17.04 -20.43
CA GLY A 234 21.01 16.20 -19.30
C GLY A 234 20.76 16.95 -18.00
N VAL A 235 20.80 16.19 -16.91
CA VAL A 235 20.70 16.69 -15.54
C VAL A 235 22.03 16.45 -14.83
N VAL A 236 22.63 17.52 -14.33
CA VAL A 236 23.92 17.51 -13.64
C VAL A 236 23.71 17.78 -12.16
N TYR A 237 24.41 17.03 -11.31
CA TYR A 237 24.43 17.28 -9.88
C TYR A 237 25.36 18.47 -9.57
N SER A 238 24.80 19.57 -9.08
CA SER A 238 25.53 20.81 -8.79
C SER A 238 26.22 20.81 -7.42
N GLY A 239 25.85 19.90 -6.52
CA GLY A 239 26.38 19.88 -5.15
C GLY A 239 25.95 21.07 -4.28
N SER A 240 24.99 21.88 -4.75
CA SER A 240 24.41 23.00 -4.00
C SER A 240 23.83 22.54 -2.66
N SER A 241 23.63 23.47 -1.72
CA SER A 241 23.12 23.14 -0.39
C SER A 241 21.77 22.42 -0.40
N SER A 242 20.88 22.76 -1.32
CA SER A 242 19.61 22.07 -1.52
C SER A 242 19.81 20.68 -2.14
N GLU A 243 20.68 20.54 -3.14
CA GLU A 243 20.92 19.26 -3.80
C GLU A 243 21.69 18.27 -2.92
N ARG A 244 22.46 18.72 -1.92
CA ARG A 244 23.08 17.82 -0.94
C ARG A 244 22.06 16.95 -0.18
N LEU A 245 20.85 17.46 0.06
CA LEU A 245 19.77 16.68 0.66
C LEU A 245 19.15 15.67 -0.33
N MET A 246 19.32 15.91 -1.63
CA MET A 246 18.88 15.06 -2.75
C MET A 246 19.96 14.11 -3.24
N LYS A 247 21.17 14.12 -2.65
CA LYS A 247 22.28 13.26 -3.07
C LYS A 247 21.90 11.78 -3.14
N GLY A 248 21.15 11.30 -2.14
CA GLY A 248 20.60 9.94 -2.14
C GLY A 248 19.65 9.66 -3.31
N TYR A 249 18.76 10.60 -3.62
CA TYR A 249 17.90 10.52 -4.80
C TYR A 249 18.74 10.47 -6.08
N ALA A 250 19.72 11.36 -6.21
CA ALA A 250 20.58 11.44 -7.39
C ALA A 250 21.35 10.13 -7.62
N ASN A 251 21.93 9.54 -6.57
CA ASN A 251 22.59 8.23 -6.60
C ASN A 251 21.66 7.12 -7.10
N LEU A 252 20.42 7.04 -6.56
CA LEU A 252 19.43 6.04 -6.98
C LEU A 252 18.92 6.24 -8.42
N MET A 253 18.97 7.48 -8.93
CA MET A 253 18.47 7.84 -10.27
C MET A 253 19.58 7.96 -11.32
N ARG A 254 20.84 7.67 -10.99
CA ARG A 254 21.94 7.64 -11.96
C ARG A 254 21.61 6.67 -13.09
N SER A 255 21.57 7.14 -14.33
CA SER A 255 21.21 6.28 -15.47
C SER A 255 22.19 5.11 -15.64
N THR A 256 23.45 5.32 -15.30
CA THR A 256 24.52 4.31 -15.39
C THR A 256 24.45 3.22 -14.31
N ALA A 257 23.73 3.43 -13.21
CA ALA A 257 23.61 2.41 -12.15
C ALA A 257 22.80 1.20 -12.63
N THR A 258 23.30 -0.01 -12.35
CA THR A 258 22.65 -1.27 -12.79
C THR A 258 22.31 -2.20 -11.65
N LYS A 259 22.94 -2.02 -10.48
CA LYS A 259 22.71 -2.85 -9.30
C LYS A 259 22.52 -2.00 -8.07
N ILE A 260 21.72 -2.54 -7.15
CA ILE A 260 21.47 -1.97 -5.82
C ILE A 260 21.48 -3.08 -4.78
N GLY A 261 21.93 -2.77 -3.58
CA GLY A 261 21.70 -3.59 -2.40
C GLY A 261 21.42 -2.69 -1.21
N CYS A 262 20.43 -3.04 -0.40
CA CYS A 262 20.05 -2.27 0.77
C CYS A 262 20.03 -3.14 2.02
N VAL A 263 20.16 -2.50 3.17
CA VAL A 263 19.99 -3.10 4.48
C VAL A 263 18.97 -2.30 5.26
N HIS A 264 18.12 -3.02 6.01
CA HIS A 264 17.31 -2.44 7.06
C HIS A 264 17.78 -2.98 8.40
N LYS A 265 18.23 -2.09 9.30
CA LYS A 265 18.81 -2.46 10.57
C LYS A 265 18.22 -1.63 11.70
N ILE A 266 17.72 -2.32 12.71
CA ILE A 266 17.23 -1.71 13.94
C ILE A 266 18.41 -1.66 14.93
N CYS A 267 18.67 -0.47 15.43
CA CYS A 267 19.68 -0.19 16.44
C CYS A 267 19.00 0.39 17.68
N TYR A 268 19.69 0.45 18.82
CA TYR A 268 19.14 1.04 20.04
C TYR A 268 20.10 2.11 20.57
N ASP A 269 19.57 3.31 20.81
CA ASP A 269 20.30 4.44 21.41
C ASP A 269 19.60 4.86 22.70
N PHE A 270 20.30 4.74 23.83
CA PHE A 270 19.75 4.91 25.19
C PHE A 270 18.42 4.15 25.45
N GLY A 271 18.20 3.02 24.76
CA GLY A 271 16.98 2.21 24.88
C GLY A 271 15.88 2.54 23.85
N THR A 272 16.06 3.60 23.05
CA THR A 272 15.14 3.96 21.97
C THR A 272 15.58 3.31 20.66
N PRO A 273 14.68 2.64 19.90
CA PRO A 273 15.03 2.09 18.61
C PRO A 273 15.36 3.18 17.58
N ILE A 274 16.37 2.94 16.75
CA ILE A 274 16.70 3.73 15.56
C ILE A 274 16.65 2.81 14.35
N PHE A 275 15.78 3.13 13.41
CA PHE A 275 15.61 2.42 12.15
C PHE A 275 16.58 2.99 11.13
N ASN A 276 17.51 2.17 10.67
CA ASN A 276 18.50 2.56 9.67
C ASN A 276 18.24 1.79 8.39
N PHE A 277 17.81 2.52 7.36
CA PHE A 277 17.70 2.01 6.01
C PHE A 277 18.81 2.60 5.15
N TYR A 278 19.63 1.74 4.56
CA TYR A 278 20.80 2.15 3.79
C TYR A 278 20.91 1.34 2.51
N CYS A 279 20.88 2.03 1.37
CA CYS A 279 21.05 1.45 0.05
C CYS A 279 22.37 1.93 -0.55
N ILE A 280 23.06 1.03 -1.26
CA ILE A 280 24.21 1.37 -2.11
C ILE A 280 24.03 0.83 -3.53
N THR A 281 24.64 1.50 -4.49
CA THR A 281 24.64 1.14 -5.91
C THR A 281 26.01 0.65 -6.38
N ASP A 282 26.07 0.11 -7.59
CA ASP A 282 27.32 -0.27 -8.25
C ASP A 282 28.10 0.92 -8.84
N GLN A 283 27.60 2.16 -8.69
CA GLN A 283 28.30 3.36 -9.10
C GLN A 283 29.06 3.97 -7.92
N PRO A 284 30.12 4.77 -8.17
CA PRO A 284 30.69 5.61 -7.12
C PRO A 284 29.69 6.65 -6.64
N ASP A 285 29.95 7.20 -5.46
CA ASP A 285 29.14 8.30 -4.93
C ASP A 285 29.18 9.52 -5.84
N ILE A 286 28.01 10.13 -6.06
CA ILE A 286 27.85 11.23 -7.00
C ILE A 286 28.55 12.49 -6.48
N LYS A 287 29.34 13.12 -7.36
CA LYS A 287 30.11 14.33 -7.07
C LYS A 287 29.57 15.50 -7.85
N GLU A 288 29.90 16.71 -7.40
CA GLU A 288 29.61 17.93 -8.14
C GLU A 288 30.16 17.84 -9.56
N GLY A 289 29.30 18.16 -10.54
CA GLY A 289 29.59 18.06 -11.96
C GLY A 289 29.27 16.71 -12.60
N ASP A 290 28.98 15.67 -11.81
CA ASP A 290 28.56 14.38 -12.36
C ASP A 290 27.16 14.47 -12.95
N LYS A 291 26.97 13.83 -14.12
CA LYS A 291 25.64 13.66 -14.69
C LYS A 291 24.85 12.62 -13.92
N ILE A 292 23.61 12.97 -13.55
CA ILE A 292 22.62 12.00 -13.08
C ILE A 292 22.18 11.17 -14.29
N TYR A 293 21.80 11.84 -15.38
CA TYR A 293 21.52 11.20 -16.66
C TYR A 293 21.66 12.20 -17.82
N GLU A 294 21.77 11.68 -19.03
CA GLU A 294 21.79 12.46 -20.27
C GLU A 294 20.40 12.54 -20.89
N THR A 295 20.08 13.68 -21.50
CA THR A 295 18.81 13.85 -22.20
C THR A 295 18.74 12.94 -23.43
N GLY A 296 17.56 12.36 -23.66
CA GLY A 296 17.29 11.41 -24.73
C GLY A 296 15.86 11.43 -25.24
N SER A 297 15.53 10.48 -26.10
CA SER A 297 14.20 10.23 -26.64
C SER A 297 13.25 9.58 -25.62
N GLY A 298 13.81 8.96 -24.56
CA GLY A 298 13.10 8.52 -23.37
C GLY A 298 13.13 7.02 -23.16
N SER A 299 11.98 6.42 -22.84
CA SER A 299 11.85 4.96 -22.71
C SER A 299 12.47 4.24 -23.90
N CYS A 300 13.25 3.20 -23.63
CA CYS A 300 13.98 2.42 -24.64
C CYS A 300 15.01 3.18 -25.49
N ASP A 301 15.43 4.37 -25.08
CA ASP A 301 16.63 5.01 -25.65
C ASP A 301 17.89 4.39 -25.04
N CYS A 302 18.21 3.17 -25.46
CA CYS A 302 19.27 2.34 -24.91
C CYS A 302 20.35 2.10 -25.96
N ALA A 303 21.62 2.13 -25.54
CA ALA A 303 22.74 1.71 -26.37
C ALA A 303 22.66 0.21 -26.72
N ASP A 304 22.15 -0.61 -25.78
CA ASP A 304 22.08 -2.07 -25.90
C ASP A 304 20.62 -2.56 -25.99
N PHE A 305 20.03 -3.03 -24.88
CA PHE A 305 18.71 -3.67 -24.83
C PHE A 305 17.72 -2.91 -23.95
N CYS A 306 16.46 -2.82 -24.41
CA CYS A 306 15.34 -2.30 -23.64
C CYS A 306 14.43 -3.44 -23.16
N ASP A 307 14.12 -3.48 -21.87
CA ASP A 307 13.19 -4.45 -21.32
C ASP A 307 11.72 -4.03 -21.50
N SER A 308 10.78 -4.93 -21.13
CA SER A 308 9.34 -4.65 -21.26
C SER A 308 8.82 -3.54 -20.34
N THR A 309 9.64 -3.04 -19.42
CA THR A 309 9.30 -1.90 -18.56
C THR A 309 9.75 -0.57 -19.16
N GLY A 310 10.49 -0.59 -20.28
CA GLY A 310 10.97 0.62 -20.93
C GLY A 310 12.34 1.10 -20.45
N LEU A 311 13.05 0.29 -19.65
CA LEU A 311 14.36 0.60 -19.07
C LEU A 311 15.48 -0.21 -19.73
N CYS A 312 16.70 0.33 -19.70
CA CYS A 312 17.87 -0.27 -20.31
C CYS A 312 18.47 -1.39 -19.45
N THR A 313 19.15 -2.35 -20.09
CA THR A 313 19.85 -3.44 -19.39
C THR A 313 21.18 -3.75 -20.07
N VAL A 314 22.24 -3.98 -19.27
CA VAL A 314 23.64 -4.17 -19.71
C VAL A 314 23.94 -5.54 -20.34
N SER A 315 22.93 -6.36 -20.50
CA SER A 315 22.97 -7.61 -21.24
C SER A 315 21.60 -7.79 -21.85
N ARG A 316 21.50 -8.34 -23.08
CA ARG A 316 20.29 -9.10 -23.42
C ARG A 316 20.08 -10.02 -22.23
N PRO A 317 18.96 -9.92 -21.50
CA PRO A 317 18.83 -10.61 -20.23
C PRO A 317 19.31 -12.04 -20.44
N ALA A 318 20.37 -12.47 -19.73
CA ALA A 318 20.53 -13.90 -19.52
C ALA A 318 19.17 -14.31 -18.98
N PRO A 319 18.45 -15.23 -19.64
CA PRO A 319 17.00 -15.35 -19.52
C PRO A 319 16.56 -15.20 -18.07
N THR A 320 16.16 -13.99 -17.67
CA THR A 320 15.84 -13.72 -16.27
C THR A 320 14.40 -14.11 -16.13
N CYS A 321 14.20 -15.34 -15.64
CA CYS A 321 12.93 -16.03 -15.40
C CYS A 321 12.03 -16.09 -16.64
N ILE A 322 11.66 -14.99 -17.28
CA ILE A 322 10.79 -14.92 -18.46
C ILE A 322 11.34 -15.69 -19.68
N GLU A 323 12.65 -15.82 -19.92
CA GLU A 323 13.14 -16.68 -21.04
C GLU A 323 13.74 -18.03 -20.57
N ALA A 324 13.86 -18.27 -19.26
CA ALA A 324 14.22 -19.58 -18.68
C ALA A 324 12.96 -20.38 -18.32
N ILE A 325 11.81 -19.70 -18.25
CA ILE A 325 10.45 -20.23 -18.06
C ILE A 325 9.74 -20.39 -19.42
N PHE A 326 10.32 -19.89 -20.53
CA PHE A 326 9.83 -20.22 -21.87
C PHE A 326 10.89 -20.86 -22.79
N PRO A 327 11.55 -21.97 -22.40
CA PRO A 327 11.64 -23.03 -23.37
C PRO A 327 10.20 -23.48 -23.68
N LYS A 328 9.97 -23.76 -24.95
CA LYS A 328 8.80 -24.46 -25.52
C LYS A 328 8.09 -25.33 -24.46
N PRO A 329 6.76 -25.24 -24.30
CA PRO A 329 6.05 -25.74 -23.13
C PRO A 329 6.41 -27.18 -22.83
N THR A 330 7.12 -27.37 -21.71
CA THR A 330 7.29 -28.66 -21.06
C THR A 330 6.97 -28.46 -19.59
N ILE A 331 5.80 -28.97 -19.21
CA ILE A 331 5.37 -29.47 -17.90
C ILE A 331 6.46 -29.30 -16.81
N GLU A 332 6.32 -28.28 -15.95
CA GLU A 332 6.97 -28.06 -14.63
C GLU A 332 7.40 -26.58 -14.41
N ASP A 333 6.45 -25.67 -14.26
CA ASP A 333 6.63 -24.41 -13.51
C ASP A 333 5.68 -24.50 -12.29
N PRO A 334 6.16 -24.40 -11.04
CA PRO A 334 5.28 -24.54 -9.89
C PRO A 334 4.41 -23.29 -9.75
N ASP A 335 3.12 -23.44 -10.02
CA ASP A 335 2.04 -22.49 -9.73
C ASP A 335 1.99 -22.24 -8.20
N THR A 336 2.52 -21.11 -7.72
CA THR A 336 2.69 -20.88 -6.27
C THR A 336 1.62 -20.00 -5.63
N ILE A 337 0.98 -19.09 -6.37
CA ILE A 337 -0.12 -18.26 -5.83
C ILE A 337 -1.40 -19.08 -5.74
N CYS A 338 -1.76 -19.77 -6.81
CA CYS A 338 -2.85 -20.75 -6.84
C CYS A 338 -2.30 -22.07 -7.41
N ALA A 339 -3.03 -23.18 -7.30
CA ALA A 339 -2.53 -24.50 -7.71
C ALA A 339 -3.22 -25.04 -8.99
N HIS A 340 -3.78 -24.17 -9.83
CA HIS A 340 -4.70 -24.53 -10.92
C HIS A 340 -4.39 -23.75 -12.21
N GLY A 341 -4.40 -24.50 -13.33
CA GLY A 341 -3.73 -24.15 -14.60
C GLY A 341 -4.27 -22.99 -15.45
N ASP A 342 -3.61 -22.83 -16.61
CA ASP A 342 -3.65 -21.78 -17.66
C ASP A 342 -3.40 -20.33 -17.19
N MET A 343 -3.75 -20.01 -15.95
CA MET A 343 -3.31 -18.80 -15.28
C MET A 343 -1.87 -18.92 -14.81
N THR A 344 -1.14 -17.82 -14.89
CA THR A 344 0.24 -17.71 -14.38
C THR A 344 0.30 -16.63 -13.33
N ASP A 345 1.22 -16.76 -12.38
CA ASP A 345 1.44 -15.75 -11.34
C ASP A 345 1.69 -14.35 -11.95
N ALA A 346 2.36 -14.29 -13.10
CA ALA A 346 2.56 -13.05 -13.84
C ALA A 346 1.25 -12.39 -14.30
N LEU A 347 0.27 -13.18 -14.78
CA LEU A 347 -1.04 -12.66 -15.15
C LEU A 347 -1.86 -12.26 -13.91
N ARG A 348 -1.80 -13.03 -12.82
CA ARG A 348 -2.48 -12.71 -11.55
C ARG A 348 -2.01 -11.36 -11.00
N ILE A 349 -0.70 -11.17 -10.92
CA ILE A 349 -0.08 -9.92 -10.45
C ILE A 349 -0.43 -8.76 -11.38
N LEU A 350 -0.31 -8.94 -12.71
CA LEU A 350 -0.65 -7.91 -13.68
C LEU A 350 -2.11 -7.44 -13.54
N MET A 351 -3.05 -8.38 -13.42
CA MET A 351 -4.45 -8.07 -13.25
C MET A 351 -4.69 -7.32 -11.94
N MET A 352 -4.20 -7.83 -10.81
CA MET A 352 -4.37 -7.18 -9.49
C MET A 352 -3.78 -5.77 -9.46
N ASP A 353 -2.54 -5.58 -9.94
CA ASP A 353 -1.85 -4.29 -9.89
C ASP A 353 -2.52 -3.25 -10.79
N MET A 354 -2.97 -3.65 -11.98
CA MET A 354 -3.70 -2.74 -12.85
C MET A 354 -5.00 -2.24 -12.21
N HIS A 355 -5.67 -3.04 -11.38
CA HIS A 355 -6.83 -2.59 -10.62
C HIS A 355 -6.43 -1.67 -9.46
N ASN A 356 -5.44 -2.06 -8.66
CA ASN A 356 -5.03 -1.28 -7.50
C ASN A 356 -4.45 0.10 -7.87
N VAL A 357 -3.69 0.22 -8.96
CA VAL A 357 -3.21 1.52 -9.47
C VAL A 357 -4.38 2.45 -9.81
N ARG A 358 -5.41 1.91 -10.46
CA ARG A 358 -6.62 2.64 -10.85
C ARG A 358 -7.45 3.06 -9.63
N ARG A 359 -7.66 2.15 -8.69
CA ARG A 359 -8.32 2.42 -7.41
C ARG A 359 -7.58 3.51 -6.62
N ALA A 360 -6.25 3.49 -6.59
CA ALA A 360 -5.43 4.50 -5.93
C ALA A 360 -5.53 5.89 -6.60
N GLN A 361 -5.64 5.94 -7.92
CA GLN A 361 -5.89 7.21 -8.64
C GLN A 361 -7.28 7.77 -8.32
N LEU A 362 -8.29 6.90 -8.32
CA LEU A 362 -9.66 7.28 -7.98
C LEU A 362 -9.77 7.75 -6.53
N ALA A 363 -9.21 6.99 -5.58
CA ALA A 363 -9.25 7.32 -4.15
C ALA A 363 -8.65 8.69 -3.84
N ARG A 364 -7.60 9.10 -4.57
CA ARG A 364 -6.97 10.42 -4.41
C ARG A 364 -7.63 11.53 -5.23
N GLY A 365 -8.79 11.26 -5.85
CA GLY A 365 -9.50 12.23 -6.67
C GLY A 365 -8.69 12.69 -7.88
N GLN A 366 -7.90 11.80 -8.51
CA GLN A 366 -6.99 12.13 -9.63
C GLN A 366 -7.59 11.89 -11.01
N LEU A 367 -8.83 11.44 -11.09
CA LEU A 367 -9.54 11.23 -12.36
C LEU A 367 -10.37 12.45 -12.73
N LYS A 368 -10.41 12.78 -14.02
CA LYS A 368 -11.26 13.83 -14.57
C LYS A 368 -12.47 13.25 -15.29
N TYR A 369 -13.66 13.76 -15.01
CA TYR A 369 -14.89 13.47 -15.72
C TYR A 369 -15.62 14.79 -16.06
N SER A 370 -15.96 14.98 -17.34
CA SER A 370 -16.61 16.20 -17.84
C SER A 370 -15.93 17.51 -17.37
N GLY A 371 -14.59 17.51 -17.35
CA GLY A 371 -13.77 18.67 -16.96
C GLY A 371 -13.56 18.85 -15.45
N ASN A 372 -14.28 18.13 -14.60
CA ASN A 372 -14.16 18.19 -13.14
C ASN A 372 -13.38 16.99 -12.60
N MET A 373 -12.66 17.18 -11.49
CA MET A 373 -12.05 16.05 -10.77
C MET A 373 -13.17 15.23 -10.09
N LEU A 374 -13.07 13.91 -10.17
CA LEU A 374 -13.90 13.02 -9.35
C LEU A 374 -13.51 13.15 -7.87
N PRO A 375 -14.46 12.97 -6.94
CA PRO A 375 -14.17 13.12 -5.53
C PRO A 375 -13.18 12.06 -5.02
N SER A 376 -12.47 12.39 -3.94
CA SER A 376 -11.61 11.43 -3.23
C SER A 376 -12.43 10.46 -2.37
N ALA A 377 -11.85 9.31 -2.05
CA ALA A 377 -12.47 8.22 -1.31
C ALA A 377 -11.90 8.05 0.10
N THR A 378 -12.75 7.97 1.11
CA THR A 378 -12.36 7.75 2.51
C THR A 378 -12.01 6.30 2.83
N ASN A 379 -12.52 5.33 2.07
CA ASN A 379 -12.58 3.92 2.45
C ASN A 379 -12.21 2.93 1.32
N MET A 380 -11.44 3.36 0.32
CA MET A 380 -11.11 2.52 -0.85
C MET A 380 -10.17 1.37 -0.45
N ASN A 381 -10.64 0.13 -0.38
CA ASN A 381 -9.77 -1.00 -0.05
C ASN A 381 -8.77 -1.34 -1.16
N ARG A 382 -7.58 -1.79 -0.77
CA ARG A 382 -6.64 -2.48 -1.65
C ARG A 382 -7.17 -3.87 -1.96
N LEU A 383 -7.11 -4.27 -3.22
CA LEU A 383 -7.47 -5.62 -3.65
C LEU A 383 -6.32 -6.60 -3.38
N VAL A 384 -6.67 -7.76 -2.85
CA VAL A 384 -5.81 -8.95 -2.73
C VAL A 384 -6.32 -10.05 -3.65
N TRP A 385 -5.41 -10.92 -4.10
CA TRP A 385 -5.79 -12.02 -4.99
C TRP A 385 -6.51 -13.13 -4.24
N SER A 386 -7.50 -13.75 -4.89
CA SER A 386 -8.29 -14.86 -4.33
C SER A 386 -8.36 -16.03 -5.29
N CYS A 387 -7.68 -17.13 -4.93
CA CYS A 387 -7.68 -18.35 -5.74
C CYS A 387 -9.06 -18.99 -5.87
N THR A 388 -9.95 -18.77 -4.91
CA THR A 388 -11.35 -19.22 -5.00
C THR A 388 -12.07 -18.48 -6.13
N LEU A 389 -11.98 -17.15 -6.17
CA LEU A 389 -12.62 -16.33 -7.21
C LEU A 389 -12.00 -16.60 -8.59
N GLU A 390 -10.68 -16.81 -8.66
CA GLU A 390 -10.02 -17.24 -9.88
C GLU A 390 -10.56 -18.58 -10.37
N LYS A 391 -10.66 -19.57 -9.49
CA LYS A 391 -11.18 -20.89 -9.84
C LYS A 391 -12.61 -20.79 -10.40
N GLU A 392 -13.46 -20.00 -9.76
CA GLU A 392 -14.82 -19.79 -10.25
C GLU A 392 -14.86 -19.10 -11.62
N ALA A 393 -14.00 -18.08 -11.83
CA ALA A 393 -13.86 -17.43 -13.13
C ALA A 393 -13.35 -18.43 -14.19
N HIS A 394 -12.38 -19.27 -13.83
CA HIS A 394 -11.84 -20.32 -14.69
C HIS A 394 -12.91 -21.35 -15.08
N ASP A 395 -13.68 -21.86 -14.10
CA ASP A 395 -14.76 -22.83 -14.32
C ASP A 395 -15.88 -22.25 -15.22
N HIS A 396 -16.10 -20.93 -15.19
CA HIS A 396 -17.00 -20.24 -16.12
C HIS A 396 -16.41 -20.18 -17.54
N LEU A 397 -15.14 -19.75 -17.66
CA LEU A 397 -14.47 -19.61 -18.95
C LEU A 397 -14.18 -20.94 -19.66
N ALA A 398 -14.05 -22.04 -18.91
CA ALA A 398 -13.88 -23.40 -19.46
C ALA A 398 -15.02 -23.82 -20.40
N LYS A 399 -16.18 -23.15 -20.33
CA LYS A 399 -17.34 -23.38 -21.20
C LYS A 399 -17.35 -22.49 -22.45
N CYS A 400 -16.35 -21.64 -22.62
CA CYS A 400 -16.27 -20.62 -23.68
C CYS A 400 -17.56 -19.79 -23.83
N PRO A 401 -17.99 -19.11 -22.75
CA PRO A 401 -19.24 -18.38 -22.73
C PRO A 401 -19.21 -17.16 -23.68
N THR A 402 -20.40 -16.69 -24.05
CA THR A 402 -20.59 -15.43 -24.80
C THR A 402 -20.77 -14.23 -23.89
N GLU A 403 -21.03 -14.45 -22.61
CA GLU A 403 -21.36 -13.42 -21.62
C GLU A 403 -20.77 -13.74 -20.24
N GLY A 404 -20.76 -12.73 -19.36
CA GLY A 404 -20.33 -12.88 -17.97
C GLY A 404 -21.28 -13.79 -17.18
N TYR A 405 -20.79 -14.32 -16.07
CA TYR A 405 -21.64 -15.15 -15.20
C TYR A 405 -22.69 -14.29 -14.50
N ILE A 406 -23.95 -14.73 -14.61
CA ILE A 406 -25.11 -14.13 -13.94
C ILE A 406 -25.55 -15.11 -12.85
N GLU A 407 -25.37 -14.71 -11.58
CA GLU A 407 -25.93 -15.44 -10.43
C GLU A 407 -27.47 -15.53 -10.56
N PRO A 408 -28.10 -16.68 -10.30
CA PRO A 408 -29.55 -16.84 -10.44
C PRO A 408 -30.40 -15.85 -9.61
N SER A 409 -29.83 -15.31 -8.54
CA SER A 409 -30.46 -14.31 -7.66
C SER A 409 -30.13 -12.85 -8.02
N CYS A 410 -29.36 -12.59 -9.07
CA CYS A 410 -28.88 -11.26 -9.43
C CYS A 410 -29.48 -10.76 -10.76
N LEU A 411 -29.71 -9.44 -10.86
CA LEU A 411 -30.23 -8.77 -12.07
C LEU A 411 -29.12 -8.32 -13.04
N SER A 412 -27.85 -8.41 -12.65
CA SER A 412 -26.68 -7.99 -13.44
C SER A 412 -25.53 -8.99 -13.22
N PRO A 413 -24.61 -9.17 -14.20
CA PRO A 413 -23.44 -10.01 -14.04
C PRO A 413 -22.64 -9.66 -12.78
N VAL A 414 -22.15 -10.68 -12.08
CA VAL A 414 -21.24 -10.49 -10.93
C VAL A 414 -19.78 -10.32 -11.39
N ASP A 415 -19.52 -10.61 -12.66
CA ASP A 415 -18.21 -10.55 -13.29
C ASP A 415 -18.04 -9.26 -14.12
N ASN A 416 -16.80 -8.77 -14.19
CA ASN A 416 -16.39 -8.06 -15.41
C ASN A 416 -15.96 -9.11 -16.44
N PHE A 417 -16.60 -9.12 -17.60
CA PHE A 417 -16.36 -10.07 -18.68
C PHE A 417 -15.99 -9.35 -19.98
N TYR A 418 -15.06 -9.93 -20.73
CA TYR A 418 -14.67 -9.42 -22.04
C TYR A 418 -14.30 -10.57 -22.98
N ARG A 419 -14.78 -10.49 -24.22
CA ARG A 419 -14.49 -11.43 -25.29
C ARG A 419 -14.06 -10.66 -26.53
N ALA A 420 -12.97 -11.09 -27.16
CA ALA A 420 -12.46 -10.44 -28.37
C ALA A 420 -11.74 -11.43 -29.30
N ALA A 421 -11.88 -11.20 -30.61
CA ALA A 421 -11.12 -11.90 -31.64
C ALA A 421 -9.62 -11.65 -31.49
N ILE A 422 -8.83 -12.71 -31.66
CA ILE A 422 -7.37 -12.64 -31.64
C ILE A 422 -6.92 -11.87 -32.87
N THR A 423 -6.21 -10.76 -32.64
CA THR A 423 -5.58 -9.94 -33.67
C THR A 423 -4.08 -9.84 -33.39
N SER A 424 -3.33 -9.19 -34.29
CA SER A 424 -1.91 -8.90 -34.05
C SER A 424 -1.65 -8.12 -32.77
N ASP A 425 -2.58 -7.23 -32.38
CA ASP A 425 -2.43 -6.33 -31.23
C ASP A 425 -2.83 -6.97 -29.89
N ILE A 426 -3.46 -8.15 -29.94
CA ILE A 426 -3.83 -8.97 -28.79
C ILE A 426 -3.49 -10.43 -29.06
N SER A 427 -2.27 -10.67 -29.53
CA SER A 427 -1.78 -12.00 -29.90
C SER A 427 -1.52 -12.88 -28.67
N THR A 428 -1.29 -12.27 -27.51
CA THR A 428 -0.99 -12.95 -26.23
C THR A 428 -2.03 -12.66 -25.14
N PHE A 429 -2.11 -13.55 -24.13
CA PHE A 429 -2.92 -13.32 -22.94
C PHE A 429 -2.54 -12.03 -22.19
N LYS A 430 -1.25 -11.66 -22.18
CA LYS A 430 -0.79 -10.41 -21.55
C LYS A 430 -1.37 -9.18 -22.26
N GLU A 431 -1.29 -9.13 -23.59
CA GLU A 431 -1.83 -8.02 -24.38
C GLU A 431 -3.35 -7.91 -24.24
N MET A 432 -4.04 -9.05 -24.31
CA MET A 432 -5.48 -9.13 -24.06
C MET A 432 -5.85 -8.62 -22.66
N THR A 433 -5.09 -9.00 -21.64
CA THR A 433 -5.30 -8.54 -20.26
C THR A 433 -5.17 -7.02 -20.13
N ILE A 434 -4.08 -6.45 -20.66
CA ILE A 434 -3.84 -4.99 -20.61
C ILE A 434 -4.96 -4.24 -21.32
N LYS A 435 -5.36 -4.71 -22.52
CA LYS A 435 -6.45 -4.11 -23.28
C LYS A 435 -7.77 -4.18 -22.51
N THR A 436 -8.12 -5.36 -22.01
CA THR A 436 -9.39 -5.61 -21.32
C THR A 436 -9.57 -4.72 -20.09
N ILE A 437 -8.55 -4.65 -19.22
CA ILE A 437 -8.64 -3.83 -18.00
C ILE A 437 -8.70 -2.34 -18.32
N ARG A 438 -8.05 -1.88 -19.40
CA ARG A 438 -8.21 -0.50 -19.89
C ARG A 438 -9.63 -0.24 -20.36
N VAL A 439 -10.18 -1.12 -21.20
CA VAL A 439 -11.55 -1.01 -21.72
C VAL A 439 -12.55 -0.91 -20.58
N TRP A 440 -12.47 -1.80 -19.57
CA TRP A 440 -13.37 -1.76 -18.41
C TRP A 440 -13.25 -0.49 -17.56
N TRP A 441 -12.04 0.05 -17.41
CA TRP A 441 -11.86 1.26 -16.65
C TRP A 441 -12.35 2.48 -17.42
N ASP A 442 -11.88 2.66 -18.65
CA ASP A 442 -11.97 3.91 -19.42
C ASP A 442 -13.41 4.28 -19.84
N VAL A 443 -14.39 3.37 -19.67
CA VAL A 443 -15.83 3.71 -19.78
C VAL A 443 -16.22 4.89 -18.88
N TYR A 444 -15.50 5.11 -17.78
CA TYR A 444 -15.76 6.22 -16.85
C TYR A 444 -15.74 7.59 -17.52
N GLN A 445 -15.01 7.74 -18.64
CA GLN A 445 -14.87 9.00 -19.37
C GLN A 445 -16.02 9.26 -20.34
N ASN A 446 -16.64 8.21 -20.87
CA ASN A 446 -17.51 8.28 -22.05
C ASN A 446 -18.98 7.95 -21.76
N TYR A 447 -19.28 7.47 -20.55
CA TYR A 447 -20.64 7.11 -20.14
C TYR A 447 -21.08 7.93 -18.92
N PRO A 448 -22.40 8.09 -18.71
CA PRO A 448 -22.93 8.65 -17.48
C PRO A 448 -22.29 7.97 -16.26
N ASN A 449 -21.68 8.78 -15.39
CA ASN A 449 -20.85 8.36 -14.28
C ASN A 449 -21.54 8.68 -12.95
N PRO A 450 -21.30 7.91 -11.86
CA PRO A 450 -21.70 8.29 -10.50
C PRO A 450 -21.34 9.73 -10.10
N GLY A 451 -20.29 10.30 -10.70
CA GLY A 451 -19.97 11.72 -10.62
C GLY A 451 -19.57 12.15 -9.20
N SER A 452 -20.06 13.32 -8.78
CA SER A 452 -19.68 13.93 -7.49
C SER A 452 -20.29 13.27 -6.26
N SER A 453 -21.38 12.51 -6.40
CA SER A 453 -21.97 11.75 -5.28
C SER A 453 -21.32 10.39 -5.10
N ALA A 454 -20.60 9.90 -6.12
CA ALA A 454 -20.09 8.53 -6.19
C ALA A 454 -21.16 7.44 -5.98
N VAL A 455 -22.45 7.74 -6.16
CA VAL A 455 -23.55 6.77 -5.95
C VAL A 455 -23.87 6.00 -7.23
N PHE A 456 -23.96 4.68 -7.13
CA PHE A 456 -24.42 3.84 -8.23
C PHE A 456 -25.95 3.79 -8.27
N THR A 457 -26.57 4.55 -9.16
CA THR A 457 -28.03 4.69 -9.27
C THR A 457 -28.65 3.68 -10.23
N GLU A 458 -29.97 3.51 -10.15
CA GLU A 458 -30.73 2.63 -11.04
C GLU A 458 -30.55 2.96 -12.54
N SER A 459 -30.37 4.24 -12.89
CA SER A 459 -30.10 4.68 -14.26
C SER A 459 -28.76 4.20 -14.85
N LEU A 460 -27.86 3.69 -14.01
CA LEU A 460 -26.55 3.17 -14.42
C LEU A 460 -26.56 1.64 -14.64
N VAL A 461 -27.61 0.96 -14.17
CA VAL A 461 -27.77 -0.49 -14.29
C VAL A 461 -27.86 -0.89 -15.76
N GLY A 462 -27.12 -1.93 -16.14
CA GLY A 462 -27.05 -2.44 -17.51
C GLY A 462 -26.30 -1.55 -18.50
N THR A 463 -25.65 -0.48 -18.04
CA THR A 463 -24.83 0.40 -18.89
C THR A 463 -23.35 0.01 -18.81
N PRO A 464 -22.50 0.39 -19.79
CA PRO A 464 -21.08 0.07 -19.77
C PRO A 464 -20.32 0.56 -18.53
N ILE A 465 -20.84 1.57 -17.82
CA ILE A 465 -20.24 2.13 -16.60
C ILE A 465 -20.05 1.08 -15.50
N GLU A 466 -20.87 0.01 -15.50
CA GLU A 466 -20.82 -1.05 -14.49
C GLU A 466 -19.43 -1.67 -14.36
N SER A 467 -18.67 -1.73 -15.47
CA SER A 467 -17.33 -2.29 -15.47
C SER A 467 -16.34 -1.44 -14.68
N TYR A 468 -16.40 -0.11 -14.85
CA TYR A 468 -15.63 0.85 -14.06
C TYR A 468 -16.05 0.83 -12.59
N THR A 469 -17.35 0.86 -12.31
CA THR A 469 -17.84 0.97 -10.93
C THR A 469 -17.54 -0.29 -10.12
N ARG A 470 -17.52 -1.47 -10.76
CA ARG A 470 -17.12 -2.72 -10.13
C ARG A 470 -15.63 -2.72 -9.77
N MET A 471 -14.77 -2.22 -10.66
CA MET A 471 -13.33 -2.06 -10.37
C MET A 471 -13.06 -1.03 -9.26
N GLY A 472 -13.84 0.05 -9.23
CA GLY A 472 -13.71 1.17 -8.28
C GLY A 472 -14.49 1.01 -6.97
N TRP A 473 -15.11 -0.15 -6.72
CA TRP A 473 -15.98 -0.33 -5.54
C TRP A 473 -15.17 -0.43 -4.24
N ALA A 474 -15.29 0.54 -3.34
CA ALA A 474 -14.46 0.67 -2.15
C ALA A 474 -14.52 -0.54 -1.23
N GLN A 475 -15.70 -1.13 -1.03
CA GLN A 475 -15.87 -2.25 -0.11
C GLN A 475 -15.29 -3.57 -0.63
N THR A 476 -15.05 -3.69 -1.95
CA THR A 476 -14.42 -4.87 -2.55
C THR A 476 -12.97 -4.97 -2.11
N ARG A 477 -12.56 -6.16 -1.64
CA ARG A 477 -11.23 -6.45 -1.09
C ARG A 477 -10.51 -7.56 -1.82
N GLU A 478 -11.24 -8.44 -2.47
CA GLU A 478 -10.69 -9.59 -3.15
C GLU A 478 -11.02 -9.54 -4.63
N ILE A 479 -10.06 -9.96 -5.45
CA ILE A 479 -10.21 -10.16 -6.88
C ILE A 479 -9.66 -11.53 -7.28
N GLY A 480 -10.33 -12.20 -8.19
CA GLY A 480 -9.77 -13.37 -8.88
C GLY A 480 -10.26 -13.37 -10.31
N CYS A 481 -9.34 -13.60 -11.24
CA CYS A 481 -9.63 -13.54 -12.67
C CYS A 481 -9.08 -14.76 -13.38
N SER A 482 -9.67 -15.08 -14.53
CA SER A 482 -9.14 -16.07 -15.46
C SER A 482 -9.17 -15.52 -16.88
N ILE A 483 -8.29 -16.04 -17.74
CA ILE A 483 -8.29 -15.82 -19.18
C ILE A 483 -8.21 -17.18 -19.89
N ALA A 484 -8.94 -17.35 -20.99
CA ALA A 484 -8.92 -18.57 -21.78
C ALA A 484 -9.01 -18.26 -23.28
N LYS A 485 -8.56 -19.22 -24.10
CA LYS A 485 -8.69 -19.19 -25.55
C LYS A 485 -9.91 -20.01 -25.98
N CYS A 486 -10.80 -19.38 -26.75
CA CYS A 486 -12.03 -19.98 -27.26
C CYS A 486 -12.04 -19.89 -28.79
N GLY A 487 -11.46 -20.87 -29.45
CA GLY A 487 -11.24 -20.84 -30.90
C GLY A 487 -10.28 -19.71 -31.28
N ASP A 488 -10.73 -18.79 -32.13
CA ASP A 488 -9.97 -17.62 -32.59
C ASP A 488 -10.22 -16.37 -31.73
N GLU A 489 -10.74 -16.54 -30.52
CA GLU A 489 -11.03 -15.46 -29.57
C GLU A 489 -10.37 -15.72 -28.22
N TYR A 490 -10.10 -14.63 -27.50
CA TYR A 490 -9.79 -14.67 -26.07
C TYR A 490 -10.99 -14.23 -25.25
N VAL A 491 -11.21 -14.89 -24.12
CA VAL A 491 -12.20 -14.55 -23.10
C VAL A 491 -11.50 -14.30 -21.78
N LEU A 492 -11.84 -13.21 -21.09
CA LEU A 492 -11.30 -12.84 -19.79
C LEU A 492 -12.45 -12.47 -18.85
N SER A 493 -12.44 -13.05 -17.65
CA SER A 493 -13.40 -12.73 -16.60
C SER A 493 -12.67 -12.40 -15.30
N CYS A 494 -13.12 -11.35 -14.60
CA CYS A 494 -12.69 -11.00 -13.25
C CYS A 494 -13.89 -10.96 -12.30
N ARG A 495 -13.73 -11.63 -11.15
CA ARG A 495 -14.67 -11.68 -10.04
C ARG A 495 -14.17 -10.86 -8.86
N TYR A 496 -15.12 -10.33 -8.09
CA TYR A 496 -14.86 -9.35 -7.04
C TYR A 496 -15.61 -9.73 -5.77
N ARG A 497 -14.97 -9.64 -4.61
CA ARG A 497 -15.64 -9.91 -3.32
C ARG A 497 -15.26 -8.89 -2.25
N PRO A 498 -16.22 -8.39 -1.45
CA PRO A 498 -17.66 -8.40 -1.71
C PRO A 498 -18.02 -7.79 -3.08
N ASN A 499 -19.15 -8.22 -3.64
CA ASN A 499 -19.66 -7.70 -4.90
C ASN A 499 -19.96 -6.19 -4.81
N GLY A 500 -19.70 -5.47 -5.90
CA GLY A 500 -20.05 -4.06 -6.05
C GLY A 500 -21.35 -3.83 -6.80
N ASN A 501 -21.54 -2.61 -7.31
CA ASN A 501 -22.68 -2.20 -8.12
C ASN A 501 -24.03 -2.40 -7.43
N ILE A 502 -24.07 -2.19 -6.12
CA ILE A 502 -25.30 -2.25 -5.35
C ILE A 502 -26.07 -0.96 -5.62
N VAL A 503 -27.29 -1.08 -6.15
CA VAL A 503 -28.12 0.06 -6.50
C VAL A 503 -28.37 0.95 -5.27
N ASN A 504 -28.31 2.26 -5.48
CA ASN A 504 -28.46 3.31 -4.48
C ASN A 504 -27.40 3.32 -3.37
N ASN A 505 -26.31 2.56 -3.52
CA ASN A 505 -25.20 2.58 -2.59
C ASN A 505 -24.02 3.39 -3.17
N PRO A 506 -23.22 4.02 -2.30
CA PRO A 506 -21.99 4.67 -2.73
C PRO A 506 -20.99 3.63 -3.24
N MET A 507 -20.42 3.89 -4.42
CA MET A 507 -19.26 3.16 -4.92
C MET A 507 -18.06 3.32 -3.98
N TYR A 508 -17.90 4.51 -3.41
CA TYR A 508 -17.01 4.80 -2.31
C TYR A 508 -17.54 5.99 -1.51
N ASN A 509 -17.13 6.11 -0.26
CA ASN A 509 -17.51 7.23 0.59
C ASN A 509 -16.68 8.45 0.21
N VAL A 510 -17.34 9.54 -0.15
CA VAL A 510 -16.68 10.78 -0.57
C VAL A 510 -16.07 11.48 0.65
N GLY A 511 -14.79 11.84 0.57
CA GLY A 511 -14.15 12.59 1.65
C GLY A 511 -12.63 12.51 1.61
N LEU A 512 -12.00 12.84 2.74
CA LEU A 512 -10.53 12.80 2.86
C LEU A 512 -10.01 11.38 2.66
N VAL A 513 -8.95 11.25 1.88
CA VAL A 513 -8.34 9.97 1.56
C VAL A 513 -8.07 9.19 2.85
N CYS A 514 -8.53 7.94 2.90
CA CYS A 514 -8.36 7.02 4.03
C CYS A 514 -9.01 7.40 5.37
N SER A 515 -9.82 8.46 5.45
CA SER A 515 -10.39 8.91 6.73
C SER A 515 -11.37 7.95 7.38
N GLU A 516 -11.72 6.84 6.72
CA GLU A 516 -12.63 5.81 7.23
C GLU A 516 -12.06 4.38 7.09
N CYS A 517 -10.76 4.19 6.83
CA CYS A 517 -10.19 2.84 6.69
C CYS A 517 -10.41 1.96 7.93
N TYR A 518 -10.26 2.55 9.12
CA TYR A 518 -10.45 1.89 10.43
C TYR A 518 -11.90 1.45 10.70
N ILE A 519 -12.88 2.09 10.07
CA ILE A 519 -14.32 1.77 10.22
C ILE A 519 -14.66 0.46 9.49
N PHE A 520 -13.94 0.16 8.41
CA PHE A 520 -14.17 -1.03 7.61
C PHE A 520 -13.15 -2.14 7.90
N GLY A 521 -12.49 -2.15 9.06
CA GLY A 521 -11.62 -3.27 9.45
C GLY A 521 -10.34 -3.41 8.60
N ALA A 522 -9.88 -2.34 7.96
CA ALA A 522 -8.52 -2.22 7.45
C ALA A 522 -7.71 -1.38 8.44
N GLY A 523 -6.61 -1.92 8.94
CA GLY A 523 -5.88 -1.34 10.08
C GLY A 523 -5.22 0.01 9.79
N SER A 524 -4.97 0.36 8.52
CA SER A 524 -4.24 1.58 8.16
C SER A 524 -4.53 2.05 6.73
N CYS A 525 -4.03 3.26 6.42
CA CYS A 525 -3.99 3.80 5.06
C CYS A 525 -2.70 3.34 4.38
N GLY A 526 -2.81 2.40 3.45
CA GLY A 526 -1.70 1.92 2.66
C GLY A 526 -1.32 2.84 1.48
N SER A 527 -0.21 2.47 0.85
CA SER A 527 0.37 3.13 -0.31
C SER A 527 -0.66 3.45 -1.41
N GLY A 528 -0.70 4.72 -1.84
CA GLY A 528 -1.60 5.18 -2.90
C GLY A 528 -2.98 5.64 -2.44
N GLY A 529 -3.24 5.68 -1.13
CA GLY A 529 -4.53 6.11 -0.56
C GLY A 529 -5.55 4.98 -0.52
N LEU A 530 -5.09 3.75 -0.31
CA LEU A 530 -5.93 2.55 -0.25
C LEU A 530 -5.89 1.98 1.16
N CYS A 531 -7.03 1.58 1.70
CA CYS A 531 -7.11 0.87 2.98
C CYS A 531 -6.59 -0.56 2.82
N GLY A 532 -5.73 -1.04 3.72
CA GLY A 532 -5.27 -2.44 3.68
C GLY A 532 -4.10 -2.75 4.57
#